data_AF-A0A7L1T041-F1
#
_entry.id   AF-A0A7L1T041-F1
#
_cell.length_a   1.000
_cell.length_b   1.000
_cell.length_c   1.000
_cell.angle_alpha   90.00
_cell.angle_beta   90.00
_cell.angle_gamma   90.00
#
_symmetry.space_group_name_H-M   'P 1'
#
loop_
_entity.id
_entity.type
_entity.pdbx_description
1 polymer ?
#
loop_
_entity_poly.entity_id
_entity_poly.type
_entity_poly.pdbx_seq_one_letter_code
_entity_poly.pdbx_strand_id
1 'polypeptide(L)'
;SAMATFEEQTECVVEALFSDLLGEDESDCRSLQTDLGEPEQSVEELPTTFDPVVIASRLRRMGDQCNMDFESIYSEDLAEVLKGKMEKFGTAVETLSQRWCDQNPELVYERAFLSVSVKLLMHVIKKVSAMVQPIQLIKAINGNSRVRNHIEACGGWVRM
;
A
#
# COMPACT_ATOMS: atom_id res chain seq x y z
N SER A 1 -11.85 26.06 4.61
CA SER A 1 -10.54 25.41 4.74
C SER A 1 -9.84 25.42 3.41
N ALA A 2 -8.54 25.71 3.37
CA ALA A 2 -7.73 25.37 2.19
C ALA A 2 -7.81 23.84 1.99
N MET A 3 -7.84 23.39 0.73
CA MET A 3 -7.70 21.96 0.43
C MET A 3 -6.29 21.53 0.85
N ALA A 4 -6.20 20.44 1.62
CA ALA A 4 -4.92 19.84 1.97
C ALA A 4 -4.16 19.49 0.68
N THR A 5 -2.86 19.74 0.68
CA THR A 5 -1.93 19.40 -0.42
C THR A 5 -1.90 17.89 -0.64
N PHE A 6 -1.40 17.46 -1.81
CA PHE A 6 -1.21 16.03 -2.08
C PHE A 6 -0.31 15.38 -1.03
N GLU A 7 0.75 16.04 -0.60
CA GLU A 7 1.68 15.56 0.42
C GLU A 7 0.98 15.34 1.77
N GLU A 8 0.19 16.30 2.23
CA GLU A 8 -0.59 16.20 3.48
C GLU A 8 -1.63 15.08 3.39
N GLN A 9 -2.31 14.94 2.23
CA GLN A 9 -3.25 13.84 2.03
C GLN A 9 -2.54 12.47 2.03
N THR A 10 -1.40 12.36 1.36
CA THR A 10 -0.57 11.14 1.34
C THR A 10 -0.13 10.76 2.75
N GLU A 11 0.29 11.74 3.56
CA GLU A 11 0.64 11.52 4.96
C GLU A 11 -0.54 10.95 5.75
N CYS A 12 -1.71 11.59 5.71
CA CYS A 12 -2.90 11.09 6.41
C CYS A 12 -3.32 9.68 5.97
N VAL A 13 -3.28 9.39 4.66
CA VAL A 13 -3.62 8.08 4.11
C VAL A 13 -2.64 7.01 4.59
N VAL A 14 -1.33 7.31 4.55
CA VAL A 14 -0.30 6.34 4.96
C VAL A 14 -0.33 6.12 6.48
N GLU A 15 -0.58 7.15 7.29
CA GLU A 15 -0.75 7.00 8.74
C GLU A 15 -1.96 6.12 9.10
N ALA A 16 -3.09 6.30 8.40
CA ALA A 16 -4.27 5.47 8.56
C ALA A 16 -3.98 4.01 8.19
N LEU A 17 -3.31 3.78 7.06
CA LEU A 17 -2.86 2.44 6.64
C LEU A 17 -1.93 1.81 7.69
N PHE A 18 -0.98 2.57 8.22
CA PHE A 18 -0.03 2.07 9.20
C PHE A 18 -0.72 1.68 10.51
N SER A 19 -1.67 2.50 10.96
CA SER A 19 -2.47 2.24 12.18
C SER A 19 -3.31 0.98 12.03
N ASP A 20 -3.94 0.79 10.86
CA ASP A 20 -4.71 -0.41 10.53
C ASP A 20 -3.82 -1.67 10.55
N LEU A 21 -2.67 -1.64 9.88
CA LEU A 21 -1.75 -2.77 9.81
C LEU A 21 -1.13 -3.16 11.16
N LEU A 22 -0.91 -2.19 12.06
CA LEU A 22 -0.39 -2.46 13.40
C LEU A 22 -1.48 -2.95 14.37
N GLY A 23 -2.73 -2.53 14.19
CA GLY A 23 -3.85 -2.94 15.04
C GLY A 23 -4.28 -4.39 14.86
N GLU A 24 -3.87 -5.05 13.76
CA GLU A 24 -4.27 -6.42 13.46
C GLU A 24 -3.68 -7.46 14.42
N ASP A 25 -2.51 -7.18 14.99
CA ASP A 25 -1.79 -8.09 15.89
C ASP A 25 -2.50 -8.27 17.24
N GLU A 26 -3.42 -7.36 17.62
CA GLU A 26 -4.27 -7.50 18.81
C GLU A 26 -5.56 -8.31 18.57
N SER A 27 -5.90 -8.63 17.32
CA SER A 27 -7.19 -9.24 16.96
C SER A 27 -7.21 -10.78 16.94
N ASP A 28 -6.10 -11.44 17.29
CA ASP A 28 -6.00 -12.91 17.40
C ASP A 28 -6.69 -13.49 18.67
N CYS A 29 -7.77 -12.85 19.12
CA CYS A 29 -8.62 -13.32 20.20
C CYS A 29 -10.12 -13.15 19.88
N ARG A 30 -10.70 -14.25 19.39
CA ARG A 30 -12.13 -14.64 19.39
C ARG A 30 -13.08 -13.89 18.45
N SER A 31 -13.61 -14.61 17.46
CA SER A 31 -14.86 -15.38 17.63
C SER A 31 -15.22 -16.18 16.37
N LEU A 32 -15.36 -17.49 16.53
CA LEU A 32 -16.18 -18.30 15.63
C LEU A 32 -17.64 -17.92 15.87
N GLN A 33 -18.27 -17.15 14.98
CA GLN A 33 -19.73 -17.25 14.80
C GLN A 33 -20.24 -16.76 13.46
N THR A 34 -20.79 -17.74 12.74
CA THR A 34 -21.97 -17.69 11.85
C THR A 34 -21.85 -17.08 10.45
N ASP A 35 -21.77 -18.00 9.49
CA ASP A 35 -22.38 -18.01 8.15
C ASP A 35 -23.63 -17.11 8.00
N LEU A 36 -23.52 -16.08 7.16
CA LEU A 36 -24.61 -15.50 6.39
C LEU A 36 -24.05 -14.90 5.08
N GLY A 37 -24.27 -15.61 3.98
CA GLY A 37 -24.95 -15.07 2.80
C GLY A 37 -24.23 -14.02 1.93
N GLU A 38 -23.72 -14.51 0.80
CA GLU A 38 -23.58 -13.90 -0.54
C GLU A 38 -22.48 -12.84 -0.82
N PRO A 39 -21.66 -13.06 -1.88
CA PRO A 39 -20.75 -12.06 -2.40
C PRO A 39 -21.50 -11.19 -3.41
N GLU A 40 -22.16 -10.13 -2.95
CA GLU A 40 -22.56 -9.08 -3.87
C GLU A 40 -21.32 -8.24 -4.20
N GLN A 41 -20.94 -8.25 -5.48
CA GLN A 41 -20.06 -7.23 -6.05
C GLN A 41 -20.76 -5.88 -5.92
N SER A 42 -20.76 -5.29 -4.73
CA SER A 42 -21.14 -3.90 -4.55
C SER A 42 -20.16 -3.09 -5.38
N VAL A 43 -20.65 -2.41 -6.41
CA VAL A 43 -19.95 -1.29 -7.03
C VAL A 43 -19.58 -0.39 -5.86
N GLU A 44 -18.30 -0.39 -5.50
CA GLU A 44 -17.81 0.40 -4.37
C GLU A 44 -18.09 1.86 -4.73
N GLU A 45 -19.14 2.45 -4.17
CA GLU A 45 -19.43 3.86 -4.35
C GLU A 45 -18.21 4.62 -3.84
N LEU A 46 -17.42 5.16 -4.77
CA LEU A 46 -16.27 5.98 -4.42
C LEU A 46 -16.81 7.17 -3.60
N PRO A 47 -16.36 7.35 -2.34
CA PRO A 47 -16.82 8.44 -1.50
C PRO A 47 -16.55 9.75 -2.23
N THR A 48 -17.41 10.72 -2.03
CA THR A 48 -17.25 12.05 -2.64
C THR A 48 -16.36 12.96 -1.79
N THR A 49 -15.98 12.52 -0.60
CA THR A 49 -15.16 13.24 0.37
C THR A 49 -13.90 12.47 0.71
N PHE A 50 -12.83 13.20 1.04
CA PHE A 50 -11.57 12.61 1.49
C PHE A 50 -11.72 11.98 2.87
N ASP A 51 -11.57 10.66 2.93
CA ASP A 51 -11.52 9.86 4.15
C ASP A 51 -10.26 8.97 4.09
N PRO A 52 -9.22 9.26 4.90
CA PRO A 52 -7.96 8.52 4.84
C PRO A 52 -8.10 7.05 5.22
N VAL A 53 -9.09 6.66 6.05
CA VAL A 53 -9.29 5.27 6.46
C VAL A 53 -9.86 4.44 5.32
N VAL A 54 -10.82 5.00 4.57
CA VAL A 54 -11.39 4.34 3.38
C VAL A 54 -10.32 4.18 2.29
N ILE A 55 -9.53 5.22 2.07
CA ILE A 55 -8.45 5.20 1.06
C ILE A 55 -7.35 4.21 1.48
N ALA A 56 -6.96 4.19 2.77
CA ALA A 56 -6.02 3.21 3.30
C ALA A 56 -6.51 1.77 3.11
N SER A 57 -7.80 1.51 3.33
CA SER A 57 -8.42 0.18 3.12
C SER A 57 -8.31 -0.27 1.65
N ARG A 58 -8.43 0.66 0.69
CA ARG A 58 -8.21 0.37 -0.74
C ARG A 58 -6.76 0.06 -1.07
N LEU A 59 -5.85 0.88 -0.57
CA LEU A 59 -4.41 0.65 -0.72
C LEU A 59 -4.01 -0.72 -0.15
N ARG A 60 -4.57 -1.08 1.01
CA ARG A 60 -4.40 -2.38 1.61
C ARG A 60 -4.88 -3.50 0.69
N ARG A 61 -6.11 -3.40 0.17
CA ARG A 61 -6.65 -4.36 -0.81
C ARG A 61 -5.76 -4.48 -2.06
N MET A 62 -5.19 -3.37 -2.54
CA MET A 62 -4.22 -3.39 -3.64
C MET A 62 -2.93 -4.15 -3.27
N GLY A 63 -2.46 -4.01 -2.03
CA GLY A 63 -1.34 -4.79 -1.50
C GLY A 63 -1.64 -6.28 -1.41
N ASP A 64 -2.82 -6.65 -0.91
CA ASP A 64 -3.29 -8.03 -0.81
C ASP A 64 -3.43 -8.72 -2.18
N GLN A 65 -3.83 -7.96 -3.19
CA GLN A 65 -3.91 -8.43 -4.58
C GLN A 65 -2.54 -8.66 -5.23
N CYS A 66 -1.48 -8.05 -4.70
CA CYS A 66 -0.14 -8.31 -5.20
C CYS A 66 0.28 -9.73 -4.84
N ASN A 67 0.67 -10.52 -5.85
CA ASN A 67 0.95 -11.95 -5.69
C ASN A 67 2.46 -12.27 -5.63
N MET A 68 3.33 -11.26 -5.57
CA MET A 68 4.78 -11.49 -5.48
C MET A 68 5.16 -12.28 -4.22
N ASP A 69 6.02 -13.28 -4.38
CA ASP A 69 6.68 -13.94 -3.26
C ASP A 69 8.08 -13.36 -3.07
N PHE A 70 8.22 -12.46 -2.08
CA PHE A 70 9.49 -11.79 -1.79
C PHE A 70 10.60 -12.76 -1.35
N GLU A 71 10.26 -13.94 -0.84
CA GLU A 71 11.26 -14.95 -0.44
C GLU A 71 11.89 -15.63 -1.66
N SER A 72 11.16 -15.68 -2.78
CA SER A 72 11.63 -16.25 -4.04
C SER A 72 12.42 -15.27 -4.90
N ILE A 73 12.35 -13.97 -4.61
CA ILE A 73 12.95 -12.91 -5.41
C ILE A 73 14.34 -12.55 -4.89
N TYR A 74 15.35 -12.70 -5.73
CA TYR A 74 16.68 -12.18 -5.45
C TYR A 74 16.81 -10.71 -5.88
N SER A 75 16.97 -9.82 -4.90
CA SER A 75 17.31 -8.40 -5.08
C SER A 75 18.10 -7.93 -3.86
N GLU A 76 19.19 -7.19 -4.08
CA GLU A 76 20.03 -6.66 -2.99
C GLU A 76 19.25 -5.67 -2.12
N ASP A 77 18.56 -4.71 -2.75
CA ASP A 77 17.75 -3.73 -2.01
C ASP A 77 16.60 -4.39 -1.25
N LEU A 78 15.95 -5.41 -1.82
CA LEU A 78 14.93 -6.19 -1.11
C LEU A 78 15.55 -6.89 0.12
N ALA A 79 16.69 -7.56 -0.04
CA ALA A 79 17.36 -8.22 1.07
C ALA A 79 17.79 -7.24 2.17
N GLU A 80 18.16 -6.01 1.81
CA GLU A 80 18.45 -4.95 2.76
C GLU A 80 17.20 -4.47 3.50
N VAL A 81 16.09 -4.24 2.80
CA VAL A 81 14.79 -3.88 3.41
C VAL A 81 14.33 -4.96 4.39
N LEU A 82 14.44 -6.24 4.02
CA LEU A 82 14.07 -7.37 4.89
C LEU A 82 14.99 -7.54 6.12
N LYS A 83 16.15 -6.87 6.14
CA LYS A 83 17.03 -6.75 7.31
C LYS A 83 16.77 -5.47 8.12
N GLY A 84 15.75 -4.69 7.77
CA GLY A 84 15.36 -3.46 8.44
C GLY A 84 16.01 -2.18 7.89
N LYS A 85 16.76 -2.26 6.78
CA LYS A 85 17.32 -1.06 6.11
C LYS A 85 16.25 -0.36 5.27
N MET A 86 15.37 0.32 5.98
CA MET A 86 14.19 0.97 5.42
C MET A 86 14.51 2.11 4.45
N GLU A 87 15.74 2.64 4.44
CA GLU A 87 16.22 3.59 3.44
C GLU A 87 16.28 3.01 2.01
N LYS A 88 16.31 1.67 1.86
CA LYS A 88 16.28 0.99 0.56
C LYS A 88 14.88 0.72 0.03
N PHE A 89 13.85 1.06 0.82
CA PHE A 89 12.45 0.73 0.51
C PHE A 89 12.01 1.25 -0.86
N GLY A 90 12.27 2.53 -1.15
CA GLY A 90 11.88 3.13 -2.44
C GLY A 90 12.53 2.43 -3.64
N THR A 91 13.83 2.15 -3.59
CA THR A 91 14.56 1.46 -4.67
C THR A 91 14.10 0.02 -4.85
N ALA A 92 13.82 -0.68 -3.74
CA ALA A 92 13.27 -2.03 -3.78
C ALA A 92 11.90 -2.05 -4.45
N VAL A 93 11.00 -1.15 -4.06
CA VAL A 93 9.67 -0.99 -4.67
C VAL A 93 9.80 -0.71 -6.16
N GLU A 94 10.65 0.22 -6.58
CA GLU A 94 10.86 0.55 -8.00
C GLU A 94 11.20 -0.71 -8.83
N THR A 95 12.21 -1.43 -8.37
CA THR A 95 12.72 -2.64 -9.03
C THR A 95 11.66 -3.74 -9.09
N LEU A 96 10.96 -3.96 -7.98
CA LEU A 96 9.90 -4.97 -7.88
C LEU A 96 8.70 -4.61 -8.77
N SER A 97 8.31 -3.34 -8.79
CA SER A 97 7.18 -2.85 -9.59
C SER A 97 7.44 -3.05 -11.08
N GLN A 98 8.64 -2.71 -11.55
CA GLN A 98 9.04 -2.97 -12.92
C GLN A 98 9.00 -4.47 -13.24
N ARG A 99 9.57 -5.30 -12.36
CA ARG A 99 9.54 -6.76 -12.51
C ARG A 99 8.12 -7.31 -12.58
N TRP A 100 7.18 -6.74 -11.82
CA TRP A 100 5.79 -7.19 -11.88
C TRP A 100 5.14 -6.86 -13.21
N CYS A 101 5.37 -5.64 -13.70
CA CYS A 101 4.85 -5.18 -14.99
C CYS A 101 5.39 -6.05 -16.12
N ASP A 102 6.68 -6.40 -16.08
CA ASP A 102 7.30 -7.29 -17.07
C ASP A 102 6.63 -8.68 -17.10
N GLN A 103 6.13 -9.16 -15.95
CA GLN A 103 5.41 -10.42 -15.82
C GLN A 103 3.91 -10.30 -16.11
N ASN A 104 3.34 -9.09 -16.03
CA ASN A 104 1.92 -8.82 -16.17
C ASN A 104 1.74 -7.61 -17.10
N PRO A 105 1.78 -7.80 -18.43
CA PRO A 105 1.80 -6.69 -19.41
C PRO A 105 0.58 -5.75 -19.35
N GLU A 106 -0.55 -6.22 -18.83
CA GLU A 106 -1.78 -5.42 -18.64
C GLU A 106 -1.73 -4.53 -17.39
N LEU A 107 -0.78 -4.76 -16.48
CA LEU A 107 -0.65 -4.00 -15.25
C LEU A 107 0.14 -2.71 -15.50
N VAL A 108 -0.53 -1.58 -15.30
CA VAL A 108 0.14 -0.28 -15.36
C VAL A 108 1.07 -0.08 -14.17
N TYR A 109 2.21 0.53 -14.44
CA TYR A 109 3.30 0.72 -13.47
C TYR A 109 2.85 1.42 -12.19
N GLU A 110 1.98 2.42 -12.27
CA GLU A 110 1.56 3.21 -11.12
C GLU A 110 0.71 2.37 -10.14
N ARG A 111 -0.15 1.48 -10.66
CA ARG A 111 -0.87 0.51 -9.84
C ARG A 111 0.07 -0.55 -9.27
N ALA A 112 1.01 -1.05 -10.07
CA ALA A 112 2.03 -1.98 -9.59
C ALA A 112 2.84 -1.38 -8.43
N PHE A 113 3.26 -0.12 -8.56
CA PHE A 113 4.02 0.60 -7.54
C PHE A 113 3.30 0.69 -6.21
N LEU A 114 2.03 1.11 -6.22
CA LEU A 114 1.22 1.25 -5.01
C LEU A 114 0.97 -0.11 -4.35
N SER A 115 0.57 -1.11 -5.13
CA SER A 115 0.38 -2.48 -4.66
C SER A 115 1.65 -3.10 -4.06
N VAL A 116 2.80 -2.99 -4.74
CA VAL A 116 4.08 -3.54 -4.27
C VAL A 116 4.56 -2.81 -3.03
N SER A 117 4.41 -1.48 -2.98
CA SER A 117 4.75 -0.68 -1.80
C SER A 117 4.02 -1.18 -0.57
N VAL A 118 2.69 -1.32 -0.67
CA VAL A 118 1.86 -1.77 0.46
C VAL A 118 2.19 -3.21 0.83
N LYS A 119 2.29 -4.12 -0.15
CA LYS A 119 2.66 -5.52 0.12
C LYS A 119 4.01 -5.65 0.82
N LEU A 120 5.03 -4.94 0.34
CA LEU A 120 6.36 -4.96 0.94
C LEU A 120 6.31 -4.43 2.37
N LEU A 121 5.59 -3.33 2.59
CA LEU A 121 5.42 -2.76 3.93
C LEU A 121 4.77 -3.76 4.90
N MET A 122 3.67 -4.39 4.49
CA MET A 122 2.98 -5.42 5.28
C MET A 122 3.92 -6.59 5.61
N HIS A 123 4.72 -7.04 4.65
CA HIS A 123 5.68 -8.11 4.87
C HIS A 123 6.79 -7.74 5.85
N VAL A 124 7.30 -6.51 5.77
CA VAL A 124 8.34 -6.01 6.69
C VAL A 124 7.78 -5.85 8.10
N ILE A 125 6.58 -5.28 8.26
CA ILE A 125 5.93 -5.14 9.58
C ILE A 125 5.83 -6.51 10.27
N LYS A 126 5.41 -7.55 9.52
CA LYS A 126 5.27 -8.92 10.04
C LYS A 126 6.61 -9.59 10.38
N LYS A 127 7.69 -9.31 9.64
CA LYS A 127 8.96 -10.03 9.77
C LYS A 127 10.01 -9.33 10.64
N VAL A 128 10.09 -8.01 10.57
CA VAL A 128 11.22 -7.23 11.10
C VAL A 128 10.89 -6.54 12.42
N SER A 129 9.60 -6.53 12.84
CA SER A 129 9.02 -5.87 14.03
C SER A 129 8.34 -4.53 13.73
N ALA A 130 7.39 -4.15 14.59
CA ALA A 130 6.55 -2.94 14.54
C ALA A 130 7.32 -1.59 14.63
N MET A 131 8.66 -1.60 14.58
CA MET A 131 9.50 -0.39 14.54
C MET A 131 9.58 0.25 13.14
N VAL A 132 8.93 -0.35 12.15
CA VAL A 132 8.77 0.26 10.82
C VAL A 132 8.08 1.61 10.98
N GLN A 133 8.53 2.61 10.23
CA GLN A 133 7.92 3.94 10.23
C GLN A 133 7.20 4.21 8.90
N PRO A 134 6.04 4.89 8.91
CA PRO A 134 5.29 5.22 7.70
C PRO A 134 6.08 6.11 6.72
N ILE A 135 7.09 6.83 7.22
CA ILE A 135 7.85 7.84 6.48
C ILE A 135 8.46 7.34 5.17
N GLN A 136 8.83 6.06 5.07
CA GLN A 136 9.41 5.55 3.82
C GLN A 136 8.37 5.39 2.72
N LEU A 137 7.15 4.97 3.06
CA LEU A 137 6.06 4.89 2.10
C LEU A 137 5.63 6.30 1.65
N ILE A 138 5.55 7.25 2.60
CA ILE A 138 5.26 8.66 2.31
C ILE A 138 6.30 9.22 1.33
N LYS A 139 7.59 9.02 1.60
CA LYS A 139 8.69 9.46 0.72
C LYS A 139 8.64 8.79 -0.65
N ALA A 140 8.38 7.48 -0.70
CA ALA A 140 8.31 6.74 -1.96
C ALA A 140 7.18 7.27 -2.86
N ILE A 141 5.99 7.51 -2.31
CA ILE A 141 4.84 8.02 -3.06
C ILE A 141 5.05 9.49 -3.46
N ASN A 142 5.41 10.36 -2.52
CA ASN A 142 5.60 11.78 -2.79
C ASN A 142 6.78 12.04 -3.74
N GLY A 143 7.80 11.17 -3.72
CA GLY A 143 8.96 11.24 -4.61
C GLY A 143 8.72 10.70 -6.03
N ASN A 144 7.62 9.97 -6.27
CA ASN A 144 7.33 9.38 -7.57
C ASN A 144 6.31 10.23 -8.35
N SER A 145 6.82 11.09 -9.24
CA SER A 145 5.98 11.99 -10.04
C SER A 145 4.99 11.25 -10.96
N ARG A 146 5.31 10.03 -11.43
CA ARG A 146 4.40 9.24 -12.26
C ARG A 146 3.19 8.79 -11.46
N VAL A 147 3.43 8.26 -10.26
CA VAL A 147 2.37 7.82 -9.34
C VAL A 147 1.52 9.00 -8.91
N ARG A 148 2.13 10.13 -8.53
CA ARG A 148 1.41 11.37 -8.20
C ARG A 148 0.50 11.84 -9.34
N ASN A 149 1.06 11.99 -10.54
CA ASN A 149 0.31 12.44 -11.71
C ASN A 149 -0.85 11.49 -12.03
N HIS A 150 -0.66 10.18 -11.85
CA HIS A 150 -1.72 9.19 -12.03
C HIS A 150 -2.85 9.37 -11.01
N ILE A 151 -2.52 9.51 -9.73
CA ILE A 151 -3.52 9.75 -8.67
C ILE A 151 -4.30 11.04 -8.93
N GLU A 152 -3.61 12.13 -9.28
CA GLU A 152 -4.24 13.40 -9.61
C GLU A 152 -5.15 13.28 -10.86
N ALA A 153 -4.71 12.56 -11.90
CA ALA A 153 -5.50 12.29 -13.09
C ALA A 153 -6.75 11.43 -12.83
N CYS A 154 -6.71 10.56 -11.82
CA CYS A 154 -7.87 9.80 -11.34
C CYS A 154 -8.88 10.68 -10.56
N GLY A 155 -8.52 11.91 -10.19
CA GLY A 155 -9.34 12.79 -9.35
C GLY A 155 -8.86 12.88 -7.90
N GLY A 156 -7.57 12.62 -7.68
CA GLY A 156 -6.93 12.60 -6.36
C GLY A 156 -7.15 11.29 -5.60
N TRP A 157 -6.66 11.25 -4.36
CA TRP A 157 -6.75 10.08 -3.49
C TRP A 157 -8.18 9.54 -3.29
N VAL A 158 -9.19 10.42 -3.35
CA VAL A 158 -10.61 10.07 -3.18
C VAL A 158 -11.12 9.09 -4.25
N ARG A 159 -10.58 9.21 -5.46
CA ARG A 159 -11.02 8.48 -6.67
C ARG A 159 -10.04 7.40 -7.11
N MET A 160 -8.94 7.25 -6.36
CA MET A 160 -7.91 6.25 -6.58
C MET A 160 -8.36 4.85 -6.17
#